data_AF-A0A2V7GIP8-F1
#
_entry.id   AF-A0A2V7GIP8-F1
#
_cell.length_a   1.000
_cell.length_b   1.000
_cell.length_c   1.000
_cell.angle_alpha   90.00
_cell.angle_beta   90.00
_cell.angle_gamma   90.00
#
_symmetry.space_group_name_H-M   'P 1'
#
loop_
_entity.id
_entity.type
_entity.pdbx_description
1 polymer ?
#
loop_
_entity_poly.entity_id
_entity_poly.type
_entity_poly.pdbx_seq_one_letter_code
_entity_poly.pdbx_strand_id
1 'polypeptide(L)'
;MNTDLRSIAAKVERGERLTRDDGLALFRSNDLLTIGALADRANGRANGGRVFFAANQHINPTNVCVLRNTCVFCSFARMPREEGAYTRSLDEVFAEADAARGNATREFHIVGGLHPKLTLAYYLDMFRGLKARHPDVMIKALTAVEVAHLARIEKQSVRDVLVAMRDAGVTSLPGGGAEVFSPAARATIADRKLTGEEWLAVHREAHGLGIPSNCTMLYGHVETLEDRVDHLLALRALQDETHGFLCYIPLAYHPDHNELGERLGRQGTATTGFDDLKNIAVGRLVLDNIPHVKTHWPMVTPFISQVALSFGCDDLEGTVVFERVYHEAGAATQMWLSYDEIIGLVRGAGKTAVERDSLYQPVRTFEDWVSGQHAVRPEGPAPVGELFRIEHRKTARAARRAATAIVDSAE
;
A
#
# COMPACT_ATOMS: atom_id res chain seq x y z
N MET A 1 -18.51 -19.55 -20.65
CA MET A 1 -18.94 -18.92 -19.38
C MET A 1 -19.64 -19.98 -18.52
N ASN A 2 -19.00 -20.37 -17.41
CA ASN A 2 -19.53 -21.25 -16.37
C ASN A 2 -20.88 -20.71 -15.85
N THR A 3 -21.82 -21.58 -15.49
CA THR A 3 -23.19 -21.21 -15.05
C THR A 3 -23.16 -20.19 -13.91
N ASP A 4 -22.20 -20.33 -13.00
CA ASP A 4 -22.02 -19.43 -11.85
C ASP A 4 -21.63 -18.01 -12.26
N LEU A 5 -20.79 -17.84 -13.29
CA LEU A 5 -20.42 -16.50 -13.75
C LEU A 5 -21.54 -15.80 -14.50
N ARG A 6 -22.46 -16.54 -15.13
CA ARG A 6 -23.62 -15.94 -15.82
C ARG A 6 -24.56 -15.25 -14.84
N SER A 7 -24.84 -15.88 -13.69
CA SER A 7 -25.68 -15.27 -12.67
C SER A 7 -25.02 -14.02 -12.07
N ILE A 8 -23.71 -14.08 -11.82
CA ILE A 8 -22.92 -12.94 -11.33
C ILE A 8 -22.91 -11.80 -12.36
N ALA A 9 -22.69 -12.09 -13.64
CA ALA A 9 -22.73 -11.09 -14.70
C ALA A 9 -24.08 -10.34 -14.74
N ALA A 10 -25.18 -11.07 -14.63
CA ALA A 10 -26.52 -10.48 -14.60
C ALA A 10 -26.72 -9.56 -13.38
N LYS A 11 -26.18 -9.93 -12.20
CA LYS A 11 -26.17 -9.05 -11.01
C LYS A 11 -25.36 -7.79 -11.27
N VAL A 12 -24.14 -7.92 -11.80
CA VAL A 12 -23.25 -6.80 -12.14
C VAL A 12 -23.88 -5.86 -13.17
N GLU A 13 -24.63 -6.39 -14.14
CA GLU A 13 -25.37 -5.60 -15.12
C GLU A 13 -26.48 -4.77 -14.49
N ARG A 14 -27.18 -5.32 -13.50
CA ARG A 14 -28.25 -4.64 -12.75
C ARG A 14 -27.73 -3.75 -11.61
N GLY A 15 -26.42 -3.72 -11.36
CA GLY A 15 -25.82 -2.99 -10.23
C GLY A 15 -26.15 -3.62 -8.87
N GLU A 16 -26.46 -4.91 -8.84
CA GLU A 16 -26.78 -5.63 -7.62
C GLU A 16 -25.51 -6.00 -6.85
N ARG A 17 -25.57 -5.83 -5.52
CA ARG A 17 -24.49 -6.18 -4.60
C ARG A 17 -24.19 -7.68 -4.63
N LEU A 18 -22.92 -8.02 -4.77
CA LEU A 18 -22.46 -9.41 -4.76
C LEU A 18 -22.39 -9.99 -3.34
N THR A 19 -22.75 -11.26 -3.21
CA THR A 19 -22.71 -12.01 -1.96
C THR A 19 -21.32 -12.61 -1.70
N ARG A 20 -21.15 -13.22 -0.52
CA ARG A 20 -19.96 -14.02 -0.19
C ARG A 20 -19.73 -15.15 -1.20
N ASP A 21 -20.79 -15.86 -1.57
CA ASP A 21 -20.70 -16.98 -2.50
C ASP A 21 -20.35 -16.52 -3.92
N ASP A 22 -20.85 -15.35 -4.35
CA ASP A 22 -20.45 -14.75 -5.62
C ASP A 22 -18.94 -14.43 -5.61
N GLY A 23 -18.43 -13.83 -4.52
CA GLY A 23 -17.00 -13.54 -4.35
C GLY A 23 -16.12 -14.80 -4.40
N LEU A 24 -16.56 -15.88 -3.75
CA LEU A 24 -15.87 -17.17 -3.80
C LEU A 24 -15.89 -17.79 -5.20
N ALA A 25 -17.03 -17.74 -5.89
CA ALA A 25 -17.17 -18.24 -7.25
C ALA A 25 -16.25 -17.48 -8.23
N LEU A 26 -16.11 -16.16 -8.05
CA LEU A 26 -15.17 -15.35 -8.82
C LEU A 26 -13.72 -15.79 -8.58
N PHE A 27 -13.28 -15.92 -7.34
CA PHE A 27 -11.90 -16.34 -7.04
C PHE A 27 -11.57 -17.75 -7.55
N ARG A 28 -12.52 -18.70 -7.40
CA ARG A 28 -12.35 -20.10 -7.84
C ARG A 28 -12.42 -20.29 -9.35
N SER A 29 -13.03 -19.37 -10.09
CA SER A 29 -13.15 -19.46 -11.54
C SER A 29 -11.83 -19.11 -12.24
N ASN A 30 -11.48 -19.86 -13.29
CA ASN A 30 -10.33 -19.58 -14.15
C ASN A 30 -10.66 -18.72 -15.37
N ASP A 31 -11.91 -18.31 -15.54
CA ASP A 31 -12.37 -17.43 -16.64
C ASP A 31 -12.03 -15.97 -16.33
N LEU A 32 -10.72 -15.69 -16.21
CA LEU A 32 -10.18 -14.40 -15.77
C LEU A 32 -10.60 -13.24 -16.68
N LEU A 33 -10.67 -13.48 -18.00
CA LEU A 33 -11.07 -12.44 -18.96
C LEU A 33 -12.52 -12.01 -18.76
N THR A 34 -13.43 -12.95 -18.49
CA THR A 34 -14.82 -12.62 -18.17
C THR A 34 -14.90 -11.82 -16.86
N ILE A 35 -14.16 -12.23 -15.83
CA ILE A 35 -14.11 -11.52 -14.54
C ILE A 35 -13.58 -10.09 -14.73
N GLY A 36 -12.49 -9.95 -15.49
CA GLY A 36 -11.91 -8.65 -15.84
C GLY A 36 -12.88 -7.74 -16.58
N ALA A 37 -13.58 -8.26 -17.60
CA ALA A 37 -14.57 -7.50 -18.35
C ALA A 37 -15.75 -7.03 -17.48
N LEU A 38 -16.21 -7.87 -16.54
CA LEU A 38 -17.23 -7.47 -15.56
C LEU A 38 -16.71 -6.36 -14.63
N ALA A 39 -15.48 -6.48 -14.15
CA ALA A 39 -14.85 -5.49 -13.28
C ALA A 39 -14.59 -4.15 -13.99
N ASP A 40 -14.10 -4.15 -15.24
CA ASP A 40 -13.92 -2.95 -16.04
C ASP A 40 -15.26 -2.27 -16.35
N ARG A 41 -16.33 -3.04 -16.61
CA ARG A 41 -17.68 -2.49 -16.76
C ARG A 41 -18.19 -1.86 -15.46
N ALA A 42 -17.94 -2.49 -14.31
CA ALA A 42 -18.28 -1.91 -13.01
C ALA A 42 -17.51 -0.61 -12.75
N ASN A 43 -16.22 -0.58 -13.04
CA ASN A 43 -15.38 0.60 -12.95
C ASN A 43 -15.85 1.72 -13.90
N GLY A 44 -16.18 1.40 -15.15
CA GLY A 44 -16.63 2.36 -16.14
C GLY A 44 -17.90 3.12 -15.72
N ARG A 45 -18.77 2.52 -14.90
CA ARG A 45 -19.94 3.22 -14.32
C ARG A 45 -19.55 4.25 -13.26
N ALA A 46 -18.53 3.97 -12.45
CA ALA A 46 -18.10 4.84 -11.37
C ALA A 46 -17.11 5.93 -11.85
N ASN A 47 -16.13 5.52 -12.67
CA ASN A 47 -14.96 6.33 -12.99
C ASN A 47 -14.86 6.69 -14.49
N GLY A 48 -15.65 6.07 -15.36
CA GLY A 48 -15.55 6.24 -16.81
C GLY A 48 -14.22 5.70 -17.34
N GLY A 49 -13.60 6.43 -18.27
CA GLY A 49 -12.26 6.11 -18.79
C GLY A 49 -11.10 6.72 -18.00
N ARG A 50 -11.36 7.34 -16.84
CA ARG A 50 -10.35 8.05 -16.05
C ARG A 50 -9.50 7.05 -15.26
N VAL A 51 -8.20 7.31 -15.23
CA VAL A 51 -7.23 6.61 -14.39
C VAL A 51 -6.45 7.64 -13.60
N PHE A 52 -6.56 7.52 -12.29
CA PHE A 52 -5.96 8.41 -11.32
C PHE A 52 -4.52 8.02 -11.01
N PHE A 53 -3.68 9.01 -10.74
CA PHE A 53 -2.38 8.81 -10.13
C PHE A 53 -2.02 10.01 -9.24
N ALA A 54 -1.08 9.83 -8.31
CA ALA A 54 -0.59 10.91 -7.46
C ALA A 54 0.89 11.19 -7.66
N ALA A 55 1.25 12.46 -7.60
CA ALA A 55 2.61 12.91 -7.37
C ALA A 55 2.94 12.70 -5.88
N ASN A 56 3.42 11.50 -5.52
CA ASN A 56 3.67 11.13 -4.13
C ASN A 56 5.15 10.84 -3.83
N GLN A 57 5.50 11.12 -2.58
CA GLN A 57 6.82 10.86 -2.02
C GLN A 57 6.67 10.02 -0.76
N HIS A 58 7.38 8.89 -0.70
CA HIS A 58 7.44 8.02 0.47
C HIS A 58 8.51 8.53 1.44
N ILE A 59 8.15 8.60 2.72
CA ILE A 59 9.07 8.92 3.81
C ILE A 59 8.92 7.82 4.85
N ASN A 60 10.05 7.19 5.21
CA ASN A 60 10.08 6.16 6.23
C ASN A 60 10.90 6.66 7.43
N PRO A 61 10.28 7.17 8.51
CA PRO A 61 11.03 7.76 9.62
C PRO A 61 11.92 6.75 10.35
N THR A 62 11.56 5.47 10.30
CA THR A 62 12.32 4.38 10.94
C THR A 62 11.91 3.03 10.37
N ASN A 63 12.85 2.08 10.32
CA ASN A 63 12.57 0.66 10.11
C ASN A 63 12.62 -0.15 11.42
N VAL A 64 12.90 0.49 12.57
CA VAL A 64 12.91 -0.17 13.88
C VAL A 64 11.49 -0.51 14.32
N CYS A 65 11.23 -1.78 14.58
CA CYS A 65 9.89 -2.25 14.87
C CYS A 65 9.87 -3.32 15.96
N VAL A 66 9.06 -3.12 17.01
CA VAL A 66 8.86 -4.12 18.08
C VAL A 66 8.21 -5.42 17.61
N LEU A 67 7.57 -5.42 16.43
CA LEU A 67 6.94 -6.59 15.84
C LEU A 67 7.85 -7.37 14.89
N ARG A 68 9.13 -7.00 14.77
CA ARG A 68 10.07 -7.63 13.83
C ARG A 68 10.07 -9.15 13.94
N ASN A 69 10.02 -9.72 15.15
CA ASN A 69 10.09 -11.17 15.38
C ASN A 69 8.75 -11.90 15.23
N THR A 70 7.66 -11.15 15.04
CA THR A 70 6.28 -11.70 15.00
C THR A 70 5.63 -11.47 13.65
N CYS A 71 6.05 -10.44 12.91
CA CYS A 71 5.66 -10.18 11.53
C CYS A 71 6.62 -10.86 10.55
N VAL A 72 6.47 -12.18 10.40
CA VAL A 72 7.45 -13.04 9.69
C VAL A 72 7.51 -12.82 8.17
N PHE A 73 6.55 -12.10 7.59
CA PHE A 73 6.53 -11.75 6.17
C PHE A 73 7.19 -10.39 5.85
N CYS A 74 7.54 -9.62 6.88
CA CYS A 74 8.06 -8.26 6.69
C CYS A 74 9.58 -8.26 6.52
N SER A 75 10.05 -7.83 5.36
CA SER A 75 11.49 -7.68 5.05
C SER A 75 12.07 -6.35 5.53
N PHE A 76 11.22 -5.37 5.82
CA PHE A 76 11.62 -4.00 6.19
C PHE A 76 12.00 -3.85 7.68
N ALA A 77 11.28 -4.54 8.58
CA ALA A 77 11.43 -4.36 10.01
C ALA A 77 12.82 -4.80 10.52
N ARG A 78 13.38 -4.02 11.46
CA ARG A 78 14.61 -4.33 12.20
C ARG A 78 14.38 -4.20 13.71
N MET A 79 15.07 -5.01 14.52
CA MET A 79 15.14 -4.80 15.97
C MET A 79 16.05 -3.61 16.29
N PRO A 80 15.92 -2.99 17.48
CA PRO A 80 16.89 -2.02 17.94
C PRO A 80 18.31 -2.60 17.88
N ARG A 81 19.22 -1.90 17.18
CA ARG A 81 20.63 -2.29 16.95
C ARG A 81 20.84 -3.51 16.03
N GLU A 82 19.80 -4.03 15.37
CA GLU A 82 20.00 -4.96 14.25
C GLU A 82 20.72 -4.23 13.10
N GLU A 83 21.53 -4.94 12.34
CA GLU A 83 22.22 -4.37 11.17
C GLU A 83 21.19 -3.78 10.18
N GLY A 84 21.47 -2.59 9.67
CA GLY A 84 20.55 -1.82 8.83
C GLY A 84 19.39 -1.16 9.58
N ALA A 85 19.33 -1.23 10.91
CA ALA A 85 18.36 -0.47 11.70
C ALA A 85 18.66 1.04 11.64
N TYR A 86 17.64 1.86 11.36
CA TYR A 86 17.76 3.31 11.38
C TYR A 86 16.52 4.00 11.99
N THR A 87 16.76 5.19 12.51
CA THR A 87 15.74 6.13 12.96
C THR A 87 16.18 7.53 12.56
N ARG A 88 15.40 8.18 11.70
CA ARG A 88 15.72 9.50 11.14
C ARG A 88 15.50 10.59 12.17
N SER A 89 16.43 11.53 12.23
CA SER A 89 16.18 12.85 12.82
C SER A 89 15.16 13.63 11.99
N LEU A 90 14.55 14.67 12.58
CA LEU A 90 13.64 15.55 11.84
C LEU A 90 14.34 16.25 10.68
N ASP A 91 15.60 16.66 10.86
CA ASP A 91 16.39 17.30 9.81
C ASP A 91 16.64 16.36 8.62
N GLU A 92 16.92 15.07 8.88
CA GLU A 92 17.01 14.07 7.80
C GLU A 92 15.67 13.87 7.08
N VAL A 93 14.55 13.84 7.81
CA VAL A 93 13.21 13.75 7.19
C VAL A 93 12.93 14.96 6.29
N PHE A 94 13.25 16.18 6.75
CA PHE A 94 13.06 17.38 5.95
C PHE A 94 13.99 17.42 4.74
N ALA A 95 15.24 16.98 4.89
CA ALA A 95 16.17 16.84 3.78
C ALA A 95 15.68 15.81 2.74
N GLU A 96 15.10 14.69 3.18
CA GLU A 96 14.47 13.70 2.29
C GLU A 96 13.27 14.32 1.55
N ALA A 97 12.36 15.02 2.25
CA ALA A 97 11.24 15.73 1.63
C ALA A 97 11.72 16.78 0.59
N ASP A 98 12.82 17.48 0.88
CA ASP A 98 13.40 18.48 -0.02
C ASP A 98 14.07 17.88 -1.26
N ALA A 99 14.52 16.63 -1.21
CA ALA A 99 15.19 15.97 -2.32
C ALA A 99 14.31 15.87 -3.58
N ALA A 100 12.98 15.81 -3.41
CA ALA A 100 12.03 15.72 -4.51
C ALA A 100 11.65 17.07 -5.14
N ARG A 101 12.22 18.21 -4.71
CA ARG A 101 11.85 19.58 -5.18
C ARG A 101 11.85 19.80 -6.70
N GLY A 102 12.58 18.98 -7.46
CA GLY A 102 12.59 19.02 -8.94
C GLY A 102 11.40 18.33 -9.62
N ASN A 103 10.57 17.63 -8.84
CA ASN A 103 9.38 16.92 -9.30
C ASN A 103 8.15 17.47 -8.57
N ALA A 104 6.97 17.32 -9.18
CA ALA A 104 5.74 17.63 -8.48
C ALA A 104 5.58 16.63 -7.32
N THR A 105 5.57 17.12 -6.08
CA THR A 105 5.12 16.36 -4.90
C THR A 105 3.84 17.01 -4.41
N ARG A 106 2.79 16.20 -4.24
CA ARG A 106 1.44 16.57 -3.76
C ARG A 106 1.04 15.81 -2.52
N GLU A 107 1.68 14.67 -2.28
CA GLU A 107 1.42 13.81 -1.13
C GLU A 107 2.72 13.30 -0.52
N PHE A 108 2.90 13.47 0.78
CA PHE A 108 3.83 12.65 1.56
C PHE A 108 3.10 11.40 2.05
N HIS A 109 3.61 10.22 1.70
CA HIS A 109 3.19 8.94 2.24
C HIS A 109 4.17 8.54 3.34
N ILE A 110 3.73 8.59 4.60
CA ILE A 110 4.60 8.37 5.75
C ILE A 110 4.20 7.10 6.49
N VAL A 111 5.07 6.08 6.46
CA VAL A 111 4.88 4.81 7.18
C VAL A 111 6.22 4.31 7.70
N GLY A 112 6.24 3.54 8.79
CA GLY A 112 7.48 3.03 9.35
C GLY A 112 7.29 1.86 10.32
N GLY A 113 8.35 1.59 11.08
CA GLY A 113 8.33 0.61 12.15
C GLY A 113 7.68 1.13 13.44
N LEU A 114 7.23 0.20 14.28
CA LEU A 114 6.70 0.50 15.61
C LEU A 114 7.86 0.70 16.60
N HIS A 115 8.48 1.88 16.57
CA HIS A 115 9.66 2.18 17.38
C HIS A 115 9.30 2.33 18.86
N PRO A 116 9.94 1.59 19.79
CA PRO A 116 9.54 1.54 21.22
C PRO A 116 9.79 2.83 22.03
N LYS A 117 10.31 3.88 21.39
CA LYS A 117 10.78 5.12 22.04
C LYS A 117 10.47 6.39 21.26
N LEU A 118 9.99 6.29 20.02
CA LEU A 118 9.52 7.48 19.31
C LEU A 118 8.13 7.78 19.84
N THR A 119 8.02 8.88 20.56
CA THR A 119 6.77 9.36 21.12
C THR A 119 5.93 10.05 20.06
N LEU A 120 4.65 10.27 20.35
CA LEU A 120 3.75 11.04 19.49
C LEU A 120 4.34 12.42 19.16
N ALA A 121 5.01 13.07 20.10
CA ALA A 121 5.64 14.37 19.90
C ALA A 121 6.58 14.42 18.69
N TYR A 122 7.43 13.40 18.49
CA TYR A 122 8.31 13.31 17.32
C TYR A 122 7.51 13.35 16.01
N TYR A 123 6.42 12.58 15.93
CA TYR A 123 5.58 12.54 14.73
C TYR A 123 4.84 13.86 14.51
N LEU A 124 4.30 14.48 15.57
CA LEU A 124 3.61 15.77 15.45
C LEU A 124 4.56 16.88 14.99
N ASP A 125 5.79 16.93 15.50
CA ASP A 125 6.78 17.91 15.09
C ASP A 125 7.26 17.68 13.65
N MET A 126 7.36 16.42 13.23
CA MET A 126 7.59 16.05 11.83
C MET A 126 6.47 16.56 10.92
N PHE A 127 5.20 16.30 11.25
CA PHE A 127 4.07 16.73 10.41
C PHE A 127 3.98 18.26 10.31
N ARG A 128 4.12 18.97 11.43
CA ARG A 128 4.12 20.44 11.45
C ARG A 128 5.30 21.01 10.65
N GLY A 129 6.48 20.42 10.81
CA GLY A 129 7.68 20.83 10.10
C GLY A 129 7.60 20.61 8.59
N LEU A 130 6.99 19.50 8.15
CA LEU A 130 6.70 19.23 6.73
C LEU A 130 5.66 20.22 6.19
N LYS A 131 4.57 20.46 6.93
CA LYS A 131 3.55 21.45 6.52
C LYS A 131 4.10 22.87 6.43
N ALA A 132 4.97 23.29 7.34
CA ALA A 132 5.58 24.61 7.30
C ALA A 132 6.49 24.80 6.07
N ARG A 133 7.18 23.74 5.64
CA ARG A 133 8.10 23.76 4.48
C ARG A 133 7.39 23.53 3.15
N HIS A 134 6.33 22.72 3.16
CA HIS A 134 5.58 22.28 1.98
C HIS A 134 4.06 22.42 2.24
N PRO A 135 3.53 23.65 2.35
CA PRO A 135 2.14 23.88 2.77
C PRO A 135 1.11 23.22 1.84
N ASP A 136 1.42 23.16 0.54
CA ASP A 136 0.56 22.62 -0.51
C ASP A 136 0.64 21.09 -0.65
N VAL A 137 1.52 20.42 0.11
CA VAL A 137 1.66 18.96 0.10
C VAL A 137 0.78 18.35 1.18
N MET A 138 -0.10 17.42 0.79
CA MET A 138 -0.93 16.68 1.72
C MET A 138 -0.12 15.63 2.46
N ILE A 139 -0.49 15.33 3.71
CA ILE A 139 0.20 14.34 4.53
C ILE A 139 -0.73 13.13 4.71
N LYS A 140 -0.35 12.01 4.10
CA LYS A 140 -0.95 10.70 4.33
C LYS A 140 -0.01 9.90 5.23
N ALA A 141 -0.33 9.80 6.51
CA ALA A 141 0.63 9.33 7.49
C ALA A 141 0.05 8.32 8.49
N LEU A 142 0.88 7.32 8.79
CA LEU A 142 0.71 6.29 9.81
C LEU A 142 -0.48 5.37 9.56
N THR A 143 -0.20 4.07 9.51
CA THR A 143 -1.22 3.03 9.49
C THR A 143 -1.98 2.97 10.81
N ALA A 144 -3.15 2.31 10.81
CA ALA A 144 -3.87 2.03 12.05
C ALA A 144 -3.01 1.33 13.12
N VAL A 145 -2.03 0.54 12.70
CA VAL A 145 -1.11 -0.18 13.60
C VAL A 145 -0.15 0.78 14.30
N GLU A 146 0.37 1.78 13.59
CA GLU A 146 1.20 2.83 14.18
C GLU A 146 0.39 3.73 15.12
N VAL A 147 -0.81 4.13 14.72
CA VAL A 147 -1.73 4.92 15.56
C VAL A 147 -2.04 4.19 16.88
N ALA A 148 -2.41 2.91 16.81
CA ALA A 148 -2.70 2.12 18.00
C ALA A 148 -1.44 1.87 18.87
N HIS A 149 -0.26 1.73 18.25
CA HIS A 149 1.00 1.65 18.98
C HIS A 149 1.28 2.94 19.76
N LEU A 150 1.12 4.10 19.12
CA LEU A 150 1.29 5.41 19.74
C LEU A 150 0.30 5.60 20.89
N ALA A 151 -0.98 5.29 20.68
CA ALA A 151 -2.00 5.35 21.72
C ALA A 151 -1.60 4.53 22.96
N ARG A 152 -1.06 3.33 22.76
CA ARG A 152 -0.59 2.46 23.84
C ARG A 152 0.61 3.03 24.59
N ILE A 153 1.64 3.53 23.90
CA ILE A 153 2.86 4.01 24.57
C ILE A 153 2.65 5.39 25.25
N GLU A 154 1.77 6.23 24.69
CA GLU A 154 1.39 7.52 25.27
C GLU A 154 0.32 7.39 26.37
N LYS A 155 -0.29 6.20 26.51
CA LYS A 155 -1.44 5.95 27.39
C LYS A 155 -2.62 6.89 27.08
N GLN A 156 -2.85 7.12 25.79
CA GLN A 156 -3.93 7.95 25.25
C GLN A 156 -4.95 7.08 24.51
N SER A 157 -6.13 7.63 24.24
CA SER A 157 -7.07 6.96 23.34
C SER A 157 -6.59 7.06 21.89
N VAL A 158 -6.99 6.10 21.05
CA VAL A 158 -6.78 6.17 19.58
C VAL A 158 -7.34 7.48 19.02
N ARG A 159 -8.51 7.91 19.52
CA ARG A 159 -9.17 9.15 19.13
C ARG A 159 -8.29 10.37 19.41
N ASP A 160 -7.67 10.46 20.58
CA ASP A 160 -6.81 11.59 20.96
C ASP A 160 -5.56 11.66 20.06
N VAL A 161 -4.96 10.51 19.75
CA VAL A 161 -3.82 10.43 18.81
C VAL A 161 -4.23 10.92 17.43
N LEU A 162 -5.37 10.47 16.90
CA LEU A 162 -5.88 10.87 15.60
C LEU A 162 -6.21 12.37 15.54
N VAL A 163 -6.80 12.93 16.61
CA VAL A 163 -7.05 14.38 16.73
C VAL A 163 -5.72 15.14 16.70
N ALA A 164 -4.73 14.72 17.48
CA ALA A 164 -3.43 15.36 17.50
C ALA A 164 -2.73 15.31 16.12
N MET A 165 -2.83 14.18 15.42
CA MET A 165 -2.31 14.01 14.06
C MET A 165 -2.99 14.96 13.06
N ARG A 166 -4.32 15.02 13.06
CA ARG A 166 -5.09 15.93 12.21
C ARG A 166 -4.70 17.39 12.47
N ASP A 167 -4.64 17.78 13.73
CA ASP A 167 -4.32 19.16 14.13
C ASP A 167 -2.85 19.53 13.81
N ALA A 168 -1.97 18.53 13.67
CA ALA A 168 -0.60 18.69 13.18
C ALA A 168 -0.48 18.69 11.65
N GLY A 169 -1.58 18.47 10.92
CA GLY A 169 -1.65 18.59 9.46
C GLY A 169 -1.81 17.28 8.69
N VAL A 170 -2.02 16.14 9.37
CA VAL A 170 -2.35 14.87 8.69
C VAL A 170 -3.71 14.99 8.02
N THR A 171 -3.75 14.65 6.72
CA THR A 171 -4.92 14.79 5.85
C THR A 171 -5.69 13.48 5.71
N SER A 172 -5.00 12.35 5.68
CA SER A 172 -5.61 11.02 5.52
C SER A 172 -4.73 9.93 6.10
N LEU A 173 -5.29 8.73 6.32
CA LEU A 173 -4.51 7.56 6.71
C LEU A 173 -4.21 6.63 5.51
N PRO A 174 -3.00 6.08 5.38
CA PRO A 174 -2.73 4.96 4.48
C PRO A 174 -3.49 3.70 4.95
N GLY A 175 -3.65 2.72 4.06
CA GLY A 175 -4.42 1.51 4.33
C GLY A 175 -3.63 0.32 4.87
N GLY A 176 -2.31 0.47 5.07
CA GLY A 176 -1.42 -0.62 5.44
C GLY A 176 -1.72 -1.23 6.82
N GLY A 177 -1.16 -2.41 7.06
CA GLY A 177 -1.25 -3.12 8.34
C GLY A 177 -2.50 -3.99 8.53
N ALA A 178 -3.42 -3.96 7.58
CA ALA A 178 -4.59 -4.82 7.55
C ALA A 178 -4.22 -6.29 7.32
N GLU A 179 -3.25 -6.55 6.44
CA GLU A 179 -2.88 -7.89 5.95
C GLU A 179 -4.11 -8.67 5.43
N VAL A 180 -4.37 -9.85 5.99
CA VAL A 180 -5.68 -10.52 5.94
C VAL A 180 -6.22 -10.56 7.37
N PHE A 181 -7.54 -10.44 7.52
CA PHE A 181 -8.17 -10.33 8.85
C PHE A 181 -8.34 -11.67 9.56
N SER A 182 -8.32 -12.77 8.81
CA SER A 182 -8.46 -14.14 9.32
C SER A 182 -7.54 -14.42 10.52
N PRO A 183 -8.08 -14.79 11.69
CA PRO A 183 -7.28 -15.10 12.87
C PRO A 183 -6.24 -16.20 12.63
N ALA A 184 -6.58 -17.21 11.80
CA ALA A 184 -5.66 -18.30 11.47
C ALA A 184 -4.47 -17.82 10.63
N ALA A 185 -4.73 -17.01 9.61
CA ALA A 185 -3.67 -16.39 8.81
C ALA A 185 -2.80 -15.49 9.69
N ARG A 186 -3.42 -14.62 10.51
CA ARG A 186 -2.70 -13.70 11.40
C ARG A 186 -1.85 -14.42 12.44
N ALA A 187 -2.33 -15.49 13.05
CA ALA A 187 -1.54 -16.31 13.96
C ALA A 187 -0.28 -16.89 13.29
N THR A 188 -0.32 -17.09 11.97
CA THR A 188 0.80 -17.62 11.20
C THR A 188 1.80 -16.55 10.76
N ILE A 189 1.32 -15.32 10.49
CA ILE A 189 2.13 -14.26 9.86
C ILE A 189 2.41 -13.03 10.73
N ALA A 190 1.58 -12.74 11.74
CA ALA A 190 1.55 -11.46 12.47
C ALA A 190 0.85 -11.54 13.85
N ASP A 191 1.12 -12.57 14.66
CA ASP A 191 0.35 -12.92 15.88
C ASP A 191 0.25 -11.80 16.95
N ARG A 192 1.22 -10.89 17.01
CA ARG A 192 1.24 -9.75 17.95
C ARG A 192 0.82 -8.40 17.35
N LYS A 193 0.48 -8.37 16.06
CA LYS A 193 -0.08 -7.18 15.39
C LYS A 193 -1.57 -7.04 15.75
N LEU A 194 -2.18 -5.88 15.49
CA LEU A 194 -3.62 -5.66 15.72
C LEU A 194 -4.44 -6.79 15.08
N THR A 195 -5.58 -7.15 15.66
CA THR A 195 -6.56 -8.00 14.97
C THR A 195 -7.24 -7.24 13.83
N GLY A 196 -8.00 -7.93 12.98
CA GLY A 196 -8.81 -7.26 11.96
C GLY A 196 -9.85 -6.31 12.55
N GLU A 197 -10.48 -6.70 13.66
CA GLU A 197 -11.46 -5.86 14.37
C GLU A 197 -10.82 -4.61 14.97
N GLU A 198 -9.64 -4.73 15.57
CA GLU A 198 -8.89 -3.58 16.11
C GLU A 198 -8.45 -2.63 14.99
N TRP A 199 -8.00 -3.17 13.85
CA TRP A 199 -7.64 -2.36 12.69
C TRP A 199 -8.87 -1.58 12.18
N LEU A 200 -10.01 -2.26 11.99
CA LEU A 200 -11.27 -1.64 11.59
C LEU A 200 -11.76 -0.60 12.60
N ALA A 201 -11.55 -0.82 13.90
CA ALA A 201 -11.93 0.14 14.95
C ALA A 201 -11.15 1.45 14.86
N VAL A 202 -9.85 1.40 14.57
CA VAL A 202 -9.04 2.62 14.36
C VAL A 202 -9.54 3.41 13.15
N HIS A 203 -9.82 2.74 12.03
CA HIS A 203 -10.37 3.38 10.84
C HIS A 203 -11.78 3.95 11.09
N ARG A 204 -12.63 3.25 11.86
CA ARG A 204 -13.93 3.76 12.29
C ARG A 204 -13.82 5.08 13.07
N GLU A 205 -12.90 5.16 14.03
CA GLU A 205 -12.63 6.40 14.76
C GLU A 205 -12.11 7.52 13.85
N ALA A 206 -11.18 7.19 12.95
CA ALA A 206 -10.65 8.16 11.98
C ALA A 206 -11.77 8.74 11.10
N HIS A 207 -12.63 7.88 10.56
CA HIS A 207 -13.76 8.31 9.73
C HIS A 207 -14.77 9.15 10.54
N GLY A 208 -15.05 8.79 11.80
CA GLY A 208 -15.89 9.58 12.70
C GLY A 208 -15.31 10.95 13.08
N LEU A 209 -14.01 11.17 12.86
CA LEU A 209 -13.32 12.45 12.99
C LEU A 209 -13.21 13.23 11.66
N GLY A 210 -13.75 12.68 10.57
CA GLY A 210 -13.62 13.25 9.23
C GLY A 210 -12.24 13.04 8.60
N ILE A 211 -11.45 12.09 9.10
CA ILE A 211 -10.15 11.72 8.53
C ILE A 211 -10.38 10.52 7.60
N PRO A 212 -10.38 10.72 6.27
CA PRO A 212 -10.55 9.61 5.34
C PRO A 212 -9.32 8.72 5.29
N SER A 213 -9.47 7.51 4.78
CA SER A 213 -8.37 6.55 4.71
C SER A 213 -8.43 5.65 3.48
N ASN A 214 -7.34 4.92 3.23
CA ASN A 214 -7.36 3.78 2.32
C ASN A 214 -7.52 2.46 3.11
N CYS A 215 -7.77 1.36 2.39
CA CYS A 215 -7.74 0.01 2.94
C CYS A 215 -6.94 -0.92 2.02
N THR A 216 -6.28 -1.93 2.60
CA THR A 216 -5.44 -2.87 1.85
C THR A 216 -5.77 -4.31 2.19
N MET A 217 -5.44 -5.24 1.29
CA MET A 217 -5.39 -6.68 1.61
C MET A 217 -4.06 -7.24 1.10
N LEU A 218 -3.25 -7.86 1.97
CA LEU A 218 -2.08 -8.61 1.54
C LEU A 218 -2.53 -9.98 1.00
N TYR A 219 -2.09 -10.38 -0.19
CA TYR A 219 -2.49 -11.64 -0.81
C TYR A 219 -1.31 -12.42 -1.38
N GLY A 220 -1.54 -13.71 -1.63
CA GLY A 220 -0.58 -14.62 -2.23
C GLY A 220 0.39 -15.23 -1.23
N HIS A 221 -0.01 -15.34 0.05
CA HIS A 221 0.78 -15.94 1.12
C HIS A 221 0.13 -17.24 1.63
N VAL A 222 -0.28 -17.29 2.90
CA VAL A 222 -0.83 -18.48 3.57
C VAL A 222 -2.36 -18.48 3.67
N GLU A 223 -3.02 -17.43 3.18
CA GLU A 223 -4.45 -17.22 3.28
C GLU A 223 -5.22 -18.12 2.31
N THR A 224 -6.45 -18.46 2.69
CA THR A 224 -7.41 -19.14 1.81
C THR A 224 -8.20 -18.13 0.97
N LEU A 225 -8.91 -18.60 -0.06
CA LEU A 225 -9.79 -17.74 -0.85
C LEU A 225 -10.98 -17.23 -0.01
N GLU A 226 -11.45 -18.04 0.94
CA GLU A 226 -12.43 -17.68 1.94
C GLU A 226 -11.94 -16.49 2.78
N ASP A 227 -10.70 -16.54 3.25
CA ASP A 227 -10.12 -15.44 4.03
C ASP A 227 -10.06 -14.13 3.22
N ARG A 228 -9.75 -14.20 1.92
CA ARG A 228 -9.77 -13.03 1.02
C ARG A 228 -11.17 -12.45 0.89
N VAL A 229 -12.17 -13.28 0.65
CA VAL A 229 -13.56 -12.82 0.52
C VAL A 229 -14.07 -12.23 1.83
N ASP A 230 -13.82 -12.89 2.96
CA ASP A 230 -14.25 -12.41 4.27
C ASP A 230 -13.57 -11.09 4.64
N HIS A 231 -12.31 -10.89 4.26
CA HIS A 231 -11.63 -9.61 4.39
C HIS A 231 -12.32 -8.50 3.58
N LEU A 232 -12.62 -8.74 2.29
CA LEU A 232 -13.33 -7.76 1.45
C LEU A 232 -14.72 -7.41 2.02
N LEU A 233 -15.46 -8.40 2.52
CA LEU A 233 -16.77 -8.18 3.12
C LEU A 233 -16.69 -7.34 4.41
N ALA A 234 -15.66 -7.54 5.23
CA ALA A 234 -15.43 -6.73 6.42
C ALA A 234 -15.09 -5.27 6.07
N LEU A 235 -14.26 -5.04 5.05
CA LEU A 235 -13.99 -3.69 4.53
C LEU A 235 -15.28 -3.03 4.02
N ARG A 236 -16.07 -3.77 3.22
CA ARG A 236 -17.35 -3.29 2.70
C ARG A 236 -18.34 -2.92 3.81
N ALA A 237 -18.42 -3.73 4.87
CA ALA A 237 -19.30 -3.47 6.00
C ALA A 237 -18.93 -2.18 6.74
N LEU A 238 -17.64 -1.97 7.04
CA LEU A 238 -17.20 -0.72 7.66
C LEU A 238 -17.44 0.48 6.73
N GLN A 239 -17.30 0.30 5.41
CA GLN A 239 -17.60 1.35 4.45
C GLN A 239 -19.09 1.70 4.38
N ASP A 240 -20.00 0.73 4.55
CA ASP A 240 -21.44 0.99 4.69
C ASP A 240 -21.75 1.81 5.95
N GLU A 241 -20.98 1.63 7.03
CA GLU A 241 -21.17 2.38 8.28
C GLU A 241 -20.62 3.82 8.21
N THR A 242 -19.47 4.01 7.58
CA THR A 242 -18.65 5.21 7.79
C THR A 242 -18.33 6.01 6.54
N HIS A 243 -18.42 5.40 5.35
CA HIS A 243 -18.13 6.01 4.06
C HIS A 243 -16.73 6.69 3.94
N GLY A 244 -15.78 6.33 4.81
CA GLY A 244 -14.50 7.03 4.92
C GLY A 244 -13.34 6.42 4.14
N PHE A 245 -13.51 5.21 3.57
CA PHE A 245 -12.52 4.63 2.67
C PHE A 245 -12.57 5.29 1.29
N LEU A 246 -11.40 5.72 0.81
CA LEU A 246 -11.22 6.30 -0.52
C LEU A 246 -10.85 5.22 -1.54
N CYS A 247 -9.96 4.30 -1.16
CA CYS A 247 -9.40 3.33 -2.10
C CYS A 247 -9.03 2.00 -1.46
N TYR A 248 -9.36 0.93 -2.19
CA TYR A 248 -8.89 -0.42 -1.93
C TYR A 248 -7.62 -0.74 -2.71
N ILE A 249 -6.64 -1.33 -2.02
CA ILE A 249 -5.32 -1.63 -2.56
C ILE A 249 -4.96 -3.09 -2.26
N PRO A 250 -5.12 -4.02 -3.22
CA PRO A 250 -4.58 -5.37 -3.09
C PRO A 250 -3.06 -5.33 -3.16
N LEU A 251 -2.38 -5.87 -2.15
CA LEU A 251 -0.92 -5.88 -2.03
C LEU A 251 -0.38 -7.29 -2.29
N ALA A 252 0.45 -7.44 -3.33
CA ALA A 252 1.10 -8.71 -3.62
C ALA A 252 2.13 -9.04 -2.52
N TYR A 253 2.16 -10.28 -2.05
CA TYR A 253 3.20 -10.75 -1.13
C TYR A 253 4.53 -11.00 -1.86
N HIS A 254 5.60 -10.41 -1.34
CA HIS A 254 6.97 -10.64 -1.80
C HIS A 254 7.70 -11.54 -0.80
N PRO A 255 8.19 -12.73 -1.20
CA PRO A 255 8.77 -13.69 -0.26
C PRO A 255 10.25 -13.45 0.06
N ASP A 256 10.93 -12.55 -0.66
CA ASP A 256 12.36 -12.42 -0.49
C ASP A 256 12.71 -11.66 0.80
N HIS A 257 13.81 -12.09 1.43
CA HIS A 257 14.38 -11.46 2.62
C HIS A 257 13.47 -11.45 3.86
N ASN A 258 12.52 -12.38 3.95
CA ASN A 258 11.70 -12.60 5.14
C ASN A 258 11.56 -14.08 5.51
N GLU A 259 11.16 -14.34 6.76
CA GLU A 259 11.09 -15.69 7.34
C GLU A 259 9.98 -16.54 6.75
N LEU A 260 8.87 -15.91 6.34
CA LEU A 260 7.76 -16.61 5.74
C LEU A 260 8.15 -17.18 4.38
N GLY A 261 8.85 -16.42 3.53
CA GLY A 261 9.33 -16.89 2.23
C GLY A 261 10.30 -18.06 2.38
N GLU A 262 11.26 -17.95 3.31
CA GLU A 262 12.17 -19.05 3.65
C GLU A 262 11.42 -20.31 4.09
N ARG A 263 10.43 -20.17 4.98
CA ARG A 263 9.61 -21.29 5.48
C ARG A 263 8.77 -21.95 4.38
N LEU A 264 8.26 -21.15 3.45
CA LEU A 264 7.46 -21.63 2.31
C LEU A 264 8.33 -22.15 1.15
N GLY A 265 9.66 -22.00 1.22
CA GLY A 265 10.56 -22.35 0.13
C GLY A 265 10.34 -21.51 -1.12
N ARG A 266 9.88 -20.26 -0.96
CA ARG A 266 9.61 -19.32 -2.06
C ARG A 266 10.70 -18.26 -2.09
N GLN A 267 11.31 -18.08 -3.26
CA GLN A 267 12.30 -17.04 -3.53
C GLN A 267 12.11 -16.55 -4.97
N GLY A 268 12.25 -15.24 -5.21
CA GLY A 268 12.11 -14.60 -6.53
C GLY A 268 10.72 -14.75 -7.17
N THR A 269 9.73 -15.18 -6.38
CA THR A 269 8.38 -15.54 -6.83
C THR A 269 7.33 -14.91 -5.92
N ALA A 270 7.05 -13.62 -6.15
CA ALA A 270 6.01 -12.86 -5.45
C ALA A 270 4.63 -13.48 -5.71
N THR A 271 3.97 -13.08 -6.79
CA THR A 271 2.66 -13.59 -7.22
C THR A 271 2.66 -13.77 -8.73
N THR A 272 1.62 -14.39 -9.28
CA THR A 272 1.45 -14.46 -10.73
C THR A 272 0.58 -13.30 -11.19
N GLY A 273 0.84 -12.77 -12.39
CA GLY A 273 -0.03 -11.73 -12.98
C GLY A 273 -1.50 -12.18 -13.08
N PHE A 274 -1.76 -13.48 -13.15
CA PHE A 274 -3.12 -14.03 -13.09
C PHE A 274 -3.79 -13.82 -11.73
N ASP A 275 -3.08 -14.04 -10.62
CA ASP A 275 -3.59 -13.77 -9.27
C ASP A 275 -3.70 -12.26 -9.02
N ASP A 276 -2.74 -11.46 -9.52
CA ASP A 276 -2.74 -10.00 -9.34
C ASP A 276 -3.96 -9.35 -10.00
N LEU A 277 -4.20 -9.66 -11.27
CA LEU A 277 -5.37 -9.16 -12.01
C LEU A 277 -6.67 -9.66 -11.39
N LYS A 278 -6.69 -10.89 -10.86
CA LYS A 278 -7.87 -11.45 -10.20
C LYS A 278 -8.21 -10.71 -8.91
N ASN A 279 -7.23 -10.38 -8.07
CA ASN A 279 -7.47 -9.64 -6.82
C ASN A 279 -7.98 -8.23 -7.08
N ILE A 280 -7.50 -7.55 -8.12
CA ILE A 280 -8.02 -6.25 -8.56
C ILE A 280 -9.48 -6.38 -9.02
N ALA A 281 -9.74 -7.31 -9.95
CA ALA A 281 -11.06 -7.45 -10.55
C ALA A 281 -12.12 -7.87 -9.52
N VAL A 282 -11.80 -8.84 -8.64
CA VAL A 282 -12.72 -9.27 -7.58
C VAL A 282 -12.89 -8.16 -6.54
N GLY A 283 -11.84 -7.43 -6.18
CA GLY A 283 -11.93 -6.25 -5.31
C GLY A 283 -12.94 -5.23 -5.85
N ARG A 284 -12.82 -4.84 -7.12
CA ARG A 284 -13.76 -3.93 -7.79
C ARG A 284 -15.20 -4.44 -7.79
N LEU A 285 -15.41 -5.74 -7.98
CA LEU A 285 -16.74 -6.33 -8.06
C LEU A 285 -17.41 -6.51 -6.69
N VAL A 286 -16.64 -6.87 -5.66
CA VAL A 286 -17.17 -7.12 -4.31
C VAL A 286 -17.33 -5.81 -3.53
N LEU A 287 -16.40 -4.88 -3.66
CA LEU A 287 -16.39 -3.60 -2.94
C LEU A 287 -17.18 -2.52 -3.70
N ASP A 288 -18.49 -2.73 -3.85
CA ASP A 288 -19.37 -1.83 -4.59
C ASP A 288 -19.48 -0.40 -4.01
N ASN A 289 -19.05 -0.21 -2.75
CA ASN A 289 -19.14 1.05 -2.00
C ASN A 289 -17.78 1.71 -1.73
N ILE A 290 -16.67 1.16 -2.24
CA ILE A 290 -15.34 1.79 -2.19
C ILE A 290 -15.04 2.40 -3.56
N PRO A 291 -14.86 3.72 -3.68
CA PRO A 291 -14.83 4.39 -4.99
C PRO A 291 -13.70 3.91 -5.90
N HIS A 292 -12.50 3.75 -5.36
CA HIS A 292 -11.29 3.52 -6.14
C HIS A 292 -10.64 2.16 -5.85
N VAL A 293 -10.10 1.52 -6.89
CA VAL A 293 -9.26 0.32 -6.77
C VAL A 293 -7.93 0.60 -7.43
N LYS A 294 -6.85 0.38 -6.66
CA LYS A 294 -5.48 0.71 -7.06
C LYS A 294 -4.69 -0.52 -7.46
N THR A 295 -3.85 -0.36 -8.47
CA THR A 295 -2.67 -1.20 -8.68
C THR A 295 -1.43 -0.49 -8.14
N HIS A 296 -0.58 -1.20 -7.41
CA HIS A 296 0.66 -0.65 -6.89
C HIS A 296 1.81 -1.18 -7.76
N TRP A 297 2.22 -0.40 -8.76
CA TRP A 297 3.20 -0.86 -9.75
C TRP A 297 4.55 -1.32 -9.16
N PRO A 298 5.04 -0.82 -8.00
CA PRO A 298 6.25 -1.38 -7.36
C PRO A 298 6.09 -2.82 -6.88
N MET A 299 4.87 -3.27 -6.59
CA MET A 299 4.57 -4.62 -6.11
C MET A 299 4.42 -5.65 -7.22
N VAL A 300 3.93 -5.25 -8.39
CA VAL A 300 3.66 -6.18 -9.49
C VAL A 300 4.64 -5.91 -10.62
N THR A 301 4.31 -4.95 -11.49
CA THR A 301 5.18 -4.26 -12.45
C THR A 301 4.37 -3.11 -13.07
N PRO A 302 5.01 -2.14 -13.74
CA PRO A 302 4.31 -1.18 -14.59
C PRO A 302 3.44 -1.85 -15.69
N PHE A 303 3.92 -2.93 -16.30
CA PHE A 303 3.18 -3.60 -17.39
C PHE A 303 1.94 -4.36 -16.91
N ILE A 304 2.03 -5.08 -15.78
CA ILE A 304 0.84 -5.69 -15.18
C ILE A 304 -0.15 -4.61 -14.72
N SER A 305 0.37 -3.50 -14.19
CA SER A 305 -0.47 -2.36 -13.80
C SER A 305 -1.21 -1.74 -15.00
N GLN A 306 -0.56 -1.66 -16.17
CA GLN A 306 -1.21 -1.23 -17.40
C GLN A 306 -2.33 -2.19 -17.82
N VAL A 307 -2.10 -3.51 -17.77
CA VAL A 307 -3.15 -4.50 -18.07
C VAL A 307 -4.31 -4.39 -17.08
N ALA A 308 -4.02 -4.15 -15.80
CA ALA A 308 -5.01 -4.03 -14.74
C ALA A 308 -6.04 -2.90 -14.97
N LEU A 309 -5.71 -1.89 -15.79
CA LEU A 309 -6.64 -0.82 -16.18
C LEU A 309 -7.85 -1.33 -16.99
N SER A 310 -7.77 -2.55 -17.53
CA SER A 310 -8.88 -3.26 -18.20
C SER A 310 -9.50 -4.36 -17.31
N PHE A 311 -9.16 -4.37 -16.02
CA PHE A 311 -9.61 -5.33 -15.02
C PHE A 311 -10.27 -4.63 -13.81
N GLY A 312 -10.77 -3.40 -14.00
CA GLY A 312 -11.51 -2.67 -12.97
C GLY A 312 -10.67 -1.76 -12.07
N CYS A 313 -9.36 -1.65 -12.34
CA CYS A 313 -8.47 -0.67 -11.72
C CYS A 313 -8.71 0.72 -12.30
N ASP A 314 -8.69 1.73 -11.43
CA ASP A 314 -8.77 3.15 -11.83
C ASP A 314 -7.71 4.01 -11.13
N ASP A 315 -6.83 3.44 -10.32
CA ASP A 315 -5.68 4.16 -9.75
C ASP A 315 -4.38 3.40 -10.03
N LEU A 316 -3.45 4.02 -10.75
CA LEU A 316 -2.15 3.44 -11.16
C LEU A 316 -1.02 3.71 -10.13
N GLU A 317 -1.37 4.01 -8.89
CA GLU A 317 -0.46 4.60 -7.91
C GLU A 317 0.01 6.01 -8.28
N GLY A 318 1.27 6.20 -8.62
CA GLY A 318 1.88 7.52 -8.61
C GLY A 318 3.34 7.50 -9.00
N THR A 319 4.02 8.62 -8.79
CA THR A 319 5.45 8.76 -9.05
C THR A 319 6.32 7.94 -8.11
N VAL A 320 5.82 7.67 -6.89
CA VAL A 320 6.43 6.85 -5.82
C VAL A 320 7.92 7.12 -5.63
N VAL A 321 8.26 8.26 -5.07
CA VAL A 321 9.65 8.64 -4.78
C VAL A 321 9.89 8.51 -3.27
N PHE A 322 10.56 7.55 -2.66
CA PHE A 322 11.20 6.34 -3.14
C PHE A 322 10.57 5.16 -2.40
N GLU A 323 10.06 4.17 -3.13
CA GLU A 323 9.51 2.96 -2.49
C GLU A 323 10.67 2.15 -1.87
N ARG A 324 10.69 1.98 -0.54
CA ARG A 324 11.75 1.20 0.14
C ARG A 324 11.29 -0.16 0.63
N VAL A 325 10.02 -0.26 1.04
CA VAL A 325 9.53 -1.42 1.80
C VAL A 325 9.49 -2.65 0.90
N TYR A 326 9.00 -2.52 -0.32
CA TYR A 326 8.98 -3.60 -1.30
C TYR A 326 10.33 -3.87 -1.93
N HIS A 327 11.14 -2.84 -2.14
CA HIS A 327 12.52 -3.05 -2.61
C HIS A 327 13.36 -3.83 -1.58
N GLU A 328 13.22 -3.58 -0.28
CA GLU A 328 13.83 -4.44 0.75
C GLU A 328 13.28 -5.87 0.73
N ALA A 329 12.04 -6.07 0.27
CA ALA A 329 11.41 -7.37 0.08
C ALA A 329 11.70 -8.03 -1.29
N GLY A 330 12.60 -7.45 -2.11
CA GLY A 330 13.06 -8.05 -3.36
C GLY A 330 12.40 -7.55 -4.64
N ALA A 331 11.60 -6.47 -4.58
CA ALA A 331 11.06 -5.85 -5.79
C ALA A 331 12.18 -5.38 -6.73
N ALA A 332 12.06 -5.73 -8.01
CA ALA A 332 13.03 -5.41 -9.06
C ALA A 332 12.60 -4.24 -9.96
N THR A 333 11.54 -3.53 -9.57
CA THR A 333 11.02 -2.37 -10.31
C THR A 333 11.93 -1.15 -10.15
N GLN A 334 11.65 -0.09 -10.90
CA GLN A 334 12.26 1.22 -10.63
C GLN A 334 11.81 1.75 -9.26
N MET A 335 12.60 2.64 -8.65
CA MET A 335 12.23 3.28 -7.38
C MET A 335 11.39 4.55 -7.56
N TRP A 336 11.02 4.90 -8.80
CA TRP A 336 10.14 5.99 -9.16
C TRP A 336 9.68 5.82 -10.62
N LEU A 337 8.58 6.48 -11.01
CA LEU A 337 8.18 6.66 -12.41
C LEU A 337 7.97 8.14 -12.72
N SER A 338 8.32 8.54 -13.93
CA SER A 338 8.04 9.87 -14.47
C SER A 338 6.57 10.03 -14.87
N TYR A 339 6.15 11.29 -15.05
CA TYR A 339 4.83 11.59 -15.63
C TYR A 339 4.71 11.02 -17.05
N ASP A 340 5.79 11.05 -17.84
CA ASP A 340 5.80 10.49 -19.19
C ASP A 340 5.53 8.98 -19.20
N GLU A 341 6.18 8.24 -18.30
CA GLU A 341 5.95 6.81 -18.14
C GLU A 341 4.52 6.51 -17.68
N ILE A 342 4.03 7.20 -16.63
CA ILE A 342 2.67 7.00 -16.12
C ILE A 342 1.61 7.32 -17.19
N ILE A 343 1.71 8.47 -17.84
CA ILE A 343 0.76 8.89 -18.88
C ILE A 343 0.85 7.96 -20.08
N GLY A 344 2.05 7.50 -20.45
CA GLY A 344 2.27 6.52 -21.49
C GLY A 344 1.57 5.18 -21.20
N LEU A 345 1.68 4.66 -19.97
CA LEU A 345 0.99 3.45 -19.53
C LEU A 345 -0.54 3.61 -19.64
N VAL A 346 -1.07 4.71 -19.11
CA VAL A 346 -2.51 5.00 -19.10
C VAL A 346 -3.08 5.16 -20.52
N ARG A 347 -2.44 5.99 -21.35
CA ARG A 347 -2.87 6.20 -22.75
C ARG A 347 -2.69 4.94 -23.59
N GLY A 348 -1.64 4.16 -23.36
CA GLY A 348 -1.42 2.88 -24.04
C GLY A 348 -2.52 1.85 -23.74
N ALA A 349 -3.21 1.96 -22.61
CA ALA A 349 -4.41 1.19 -22.29
C ALA A 349 -5.72 1.80 -22.84
N GLY A 350 -5.65 2.90 -23.60
CA GLY A 350 -6.82 3.59 -24.14
C GLY A 350 -7.62 4.37 -23.10
N LYS A 351 -7.00 4.75 -21.97
CA LYS A 351 -7.64 5.47 -20.86
C LYS A 351 -7.12 6.91 -20.75
N THR A 352 -7.76 7.73 -19.91
CA THR A 352 -7.44 9.13 -19.69
C THR A 352 -6.74 9.32 -18.34
N ALA A 353 -5.52 9.83 -18.34
CA ALA A 353 -4.76 10.10 -17.11
C ALA A 353 -5.31 11.32 -16.37
N VAL A 354 -5.43 11.21 -15.05
CA VAL A 354 -5.86 12.28 -14.14
C VAL A 354 -4.93 12.30 -12.92
N GLU A 355 -4.25 13.42 -12.70
CA GLU A 355 -3.51 13.63 -11.44
C GLU A 355 -4.53 13.94 -10.35
N ARG A 356 -4.39 13.31 -9.19
CA ARG A 356 -5.22 13.55 -8.01
C ARG A 356 -4.40 13.97 -6.79
N ASP A 357 -5.07 14.60 -5.84
CA ASP A 357 -4.55 14.78 -4.48
C ASP A 357 -4.77 13.53 -3.61
N SER A 358 -4.47 13.62 -2.31
CA SER A 358 -4.66 12.51 -1.36
C SER A 358 -6.13 12.17 -1.10
N LEU A 359 -7.05 13.10 -1.39
CA LEU A 359 -8.49 12.98 -1.20
C LEU A 359 -9.23 12.60 -2.50
N TYR A 360 -8.48 12.15 -3.52
CA TYR A 360 -8.98 11.78 -4.83
C TYR A 360 -9.68 12.92 -5.58
N GLN A 361 -9.39 14.17 -5.23
CA GLN A 361 -9.84 15.31 -6.04
C GLN A 361 -8.94 15.46 -7.26
N PRO A 362 -9.50 15.60 -8.48
CA PRO A 362 -8.72 15.88 -9.67
C PRO A 362 -7.94 17.19 -9.53
N VAL A 363 -6.63 17.12 -9.74
CA VAL A 363 -5.71 18.27 -9.75
C VAL A 363 -5.43 18.72 -11.18
N ARG A 364 -5.19 17.77 -12.09
CA ARG A 364 -4.78 18.05 -13.46
C ARG A 364 -5.20 16.94 -14.42
N THR A 365 -5.63 17.33 -15.62
CA THR A 365 -5.79 16.46 -16.78
C THR A 365 -4.64 16.66 -17.78
N PHE A 366 -4.49 15.69 -18.67
CA PHE A 366 -3.34 15.61 -19.57
C PHE A 366 -3.75 15.52 -21.04
N GLU A 367 -4.84 16.19 -21.48
CA GLU A 367 -5.19 16.21 -22.90
C GLU A 367 -4.04 16.77 -23.77
N ASP A 368 -3.43 17.88 -23.35
CA ASP A 368 -2.37 18.57 -24.08
C ASP A 368 -0.95 18.05 -23.79
N TRP A 369 -0.82 16.93 -23.06
CA TRP A 369 0.50 16.43 -22.66
C TRP A 369 1.26 15.81 -23.84
N VAL A 370 2.41 16.39 -24.17
CA VAL A 370 3.41 15.87 -25.10
C VAL A 370 4.66 15.41 -24.34
N SER A 371 5.01 14.13 -24.51
CA SER A 371 6.16 13.53 -23.83
C SER A 371 7.49 14.15 -24.26
N GLY A 372 8.41 14.29 -23.31
CA GLY A 372 9.74 14.89 -23.52
C GLY A 372 9.78 16.41 -23.67
N GLN A 373 8.65 17.12 -23.54
CA GLN A 373 8.58 18.58 -23.71
C GLN A 373 8.36 19.37 -22.40
N HIS A 374 8.15 18.69 -21.27
CA HIS A 374 7.78 19.33 -20.01
C HIS A 374 8.97 19.50 -19.06
N ALA A 375 8.93 20.56 -18.24
CA ALA A 375 9.99 20.92 -17.28
C ALA A 375 10.06 20.03 -16.02
N VAL A 376 9.23 18.99 -15.93
CA VAL A 376 9.38 17.96 -14.88
C VAL A 376 10.67 17.21 -15.19
N ARG A 377 11.53 17.00 -14.19
CA ARG A 377 12.82 16.36 -14.47
C ARG A 377 12.59 14.99 -15.13
N PRO A 378 13.27 14.69 -16.25
CA PRO A 378 13.24 13.36 -16.86
C PRO A 378 14.00 12.33 -16.02
N GLU A 379 14.76 12.80 -15.01
CA GLU A 379 15.48 11.98 -14.04
C GLU A 379 14.86 12.20 -12.66
N GLY A 380 14.55 11.10 -11.97
CA GLY A 380 14.09 11.09 -10.58
C GLY A 380 15.15 11.72 -9.68
N PRO A 381 14.81 12.02 -8.42
CA PRO A 381 15.82 12.53 -7.52
C PRO A 381 16.95 11.50 -7.44
N ALA A 382 18.19 11.94 -7.69
CA ALA A 382 19.33 11.08 -7.46
C ALA A 382 19.25 10.59 -6.01
N PRO A 383 19.49 9.30 -5.72
CA PRO A 383 19.63 8.86 -4.33
C PRO A 383 20.84 9.61 -3.74
N VAL A 384 20.60 10.77 -3.14
CA VAL A 384 21.68 11.62 -2.65
C VAL A 384 22.14 11.04 -1.31
N GLY A 385 23.23 10.27 -1.37
CA GLY A 385 23.96 9.77 -0.19
C GLY A 385 23.41 8.49 0.43
N GLU A 386 23.98 8.13 1.59
CA GLU A 386 23.67 6.91 2.34
C GLU A 386 22.19 6.79 2.76
N LEU A 387 21.45 7.91 2.75
CA LEU A 387 20.05 7.97 3.12
C LEU A 387 19.17 7.06 2.25
N PHE A 388 19.53 6.76 1.01
CA PHE A 388 18.68 6.05 0.02
C PHE A 388 19.13 4.62 -0.30
N ARG A 389 20.05 4.05 0.48
CA ARG A 389 20.53 2.68 0.28
C ARG A 389 19.47 1.65 0.67
N ILE A 390 19.18 0.70 -0.22
CA ILE A 390 18.41 -0.51 0.10
C ILE A 390 19.35 -1.51 0.77
N GLU A 391 18.99 -1.95 1.98
CA GLU A 391 19.73 -2.96 2.72
C GLU A 391 18.84 -4.16 3.02
N HIS A 392 19.06 -5.24 2.27
CA HIS A 392 18.31 -6.48 2.46
C HIS A 392 18.69 -7.16 3.77
N ARG A 393 17.69 -7.72 4.44
CA ARG A 393 17.90 -8.57 5.59
C ARG A 393 18.68 -9.82 5.19
N LYS A 394 19.67 -10.20 6.02
CA LYS A 394 20.41 -11.46 5.86
C LYS A 394 19.45 -12.64 6.09
N THR A 395 19.52 -13.62 5.20
CA THR A 395 18.75 -14.87 5.33
C THR A 395 19.20 -15.65 6.55
N ALA A 396 18.32 -16.43 7.17
CA ALA A 396 18.69 -17.24 8.34
C ALA A 396 19.85 -18.20 8.02
N ARG A 397 19.91 -18.69 6.76
CA ARG A 397 20.98 -19.53 6.24
C ARG A 397 22.32 -18.78 6.09
N ALA A 398 22.29 -17.52 5.65
CA ALA A 398 23.49 -16.67 5.57
C ALA A 398 24.01 -16.29 6.97
N ALA A 399 23.10 -15.97 7.90
CA ALA A 399 23.46 -15.66 9.29
C ALA A 399 24.11 -16.86 9.99
N ARG A 400 23.59 -18.08 9.79
CA ARG A 400 24.21 -19.31 10.32
C ARG A 400 25.60 -19.55 9.74
N ARG A 401 25.78 -19.41 8.41
CA ARG A 401 27.10 -19.55 7.77
C ARG A 401 28.12 -18.53 8.27
N ALA A 402 27.71 -17.27 8.46
CA ALA A 402 28.56 -16.23 9.00
C ALA A 402 28.96 -16.53 10.46
N ALA A 403 28.02 -17.00 11.28
CA ALA A 403 28.31 -17.41 12.66
C ALA A 403 29.29 -18.59 12.72
N THR A 404 29.13 -19.61 11.85
CA THR A 404 30.09 -20.74 11.78
C THR A 404 31.47 -20.28 11.31
N ALA A 405 31.54 -19.41 10.30
CA ALA A 405 32.82 -18.88 9.81
C ALA A 405 33.58 -18.03 10.85
N ILE A 406 32.87 -17.31 11.72
CA ILE A 406 33.49 -16.55 12.83
C ILE A 406 34.08 -17.51 13.87
N VAL A 407 33.41 -18.62 14.16
CA VAL A 407 33.89 -19.65 15.09
C VAL A 407 35.13 -20.36 14.53
N ASP A 408 35.12 -20.70 13.23
CA ASP A 408 36.26 -21.36 12.57
C ASP A 408 37.49 -20.44 12.37
N SER A 409 37.31 -19.11 12.46
CA SER A 409 38.40 -18.12 12.35
C SER A 409 39.00 -17.70 13.71
N ALA A 410 38.47 -18.24 14.80
CA ALA A 410 38.91 -17.98 16.18
C ALA A 410 39.69 -19.15 16.80
N GLU A 411 39.98 -20.20 16.02
CA GLU A 411 40.99 -21.24 16.27
C GLU A 411 42.24 -20.96 15.44
#